data_AF-A0A972TNL4-F1
#
_entry.id   AF-A0A972TNL4-F1
#
_cell.length_a   1.000
_cell.length_b   1.000
_cell.length_c   1.000
_cell.angle_alpha   90.00
_cell.angle_beta   90.00
_cell.angle_gamma   90.00
#
_symmetry.space_group_name_H-M   'P 1'
#
loop_
_entity.id
_entity.type
_entity.pdbx_description
1 polymer ?
#
loop_
_entity_poly.entity_id
_entity_poly.type
_entity_poly.pdbx_seq_one_letter_code
_entity_poly.pdbx_strand_id
1 'polypeptide(L)' 'MSDKNVTLPITGMTCANCALNIQRSLKKVKGVKEANVNFATEQASVSFDHEK' A
#
# COMPACT_ATOMS: atom_id res chain seq x y z
N MET A 1 5.99 16.13 -11.32
CA MET A 1 5.05 15.02 -11.03
C MET A 1 5.80 13.71 -11.17
N SER A 2 6.68 13.41 -10.20
CA SER A 2 7.35 12.10 -10.13
C SER A 2 6.57 11.21 -9.17
N ASP A 3 5.57 10.52 -9.71
CA ASP A 3 4.91 9.42 -9.02
C ASP A 3 5.94 8.33 -8.70
N LYS A 4 6.13 8.05 -7.41
CA LYS A 4 6.99 6.96 -6.94
C LYS A 4 6.11 5.79 -6.52
N ASN A 5 6.38 4.64 -7.14
CA ASN A 5 5.80 3.38 -6.72
C ASN A 5 6.80 2.62 -5.87
N VAL A 6 6.36 2.17 -4.70
CA VAL A 6 7.12 1.30 -3.80
C VAL A 6 6.35 0.02 -3.57
N THR A 7 7.04 -1.12 -3.65
CA THR A 7 6.49 -2.43 -3.28
C THR A 7 7.19 -2.89 -2.00
N LEU A 8 6.41 -3.13 -0.96
CA LEU A 8 6.88 -3.56 0.35
C LEU A 8 6.38 -4.98 0.62
N PRO A 9 7.27 -5.94 0.96
CA PRO A 9 6.83 -7.22 1.49
C PRO A 9 6.22 -7.02 2.89
N ILE A 10 5.13 -7.70 3.18
CA ILE A 10 4.47 -7.66 4.49
C ILE A 10 4.36 -9.07 5.03
N THR A 11 5.05 -9.32 6.13
CA THR A 11 5.02 -10.61 6.82
C THR A 11 3.73 -10.80 7.61
N GLY A 12 3.20 -12.03 7.59
CA GLY A 12 2.06 -12.44 8.44
C GLY A 12 0.70 -11.99 7.93
N MET A 13 0.58 -11.70 6.63
CA MET A 13 -0.67 -11.23 6.03
C MET A 13 -1.55 -12.40 5.57
N THR A 14 -2.16 -13.13 6.51
CA THR A 14 -2.99 -14.32 6.22
C THR A 14 -4.49 -14.01 6.07
N CYS A 15 -4.93 -12.78 6.34
CA CYS A 15 -6.34 -12.42 6.34
C CYS A 15 -6.66 -11.34 5.30
N ALA A 16 -7.60 -11.63 4.40
CA ALA A 16 -8.11 -10.68 3.43
C ALA A 16 -8.65 -9.40 4.08
N ASN A 17 -9.25 -9.53 5.27
CA ASN A 17 -9.76 -8.40 6.03
C ASN A 17 -8.64 -7.51 6.59
N CYS A 18 -7.51 -8.09 7.01
CA CYS A 18 -6.32 -7.35 7.42
C CYS A 18 -5.72 -6.58 6.24
N ALA A 19 -5.62 -7.21 5.06
CA ALA A 19 -5.12 -6.58 3.84
C ALA A 19 -5.97 -5.36 3.45
N LEU A 20 -7.30 -5.50 3.44
CA LEU A 20 -8.25 -4.40 3.20
C LEU A 20 -8.07 -3.25 4.19
N ASN A 21 -7.88 -3.56 5.48
CA ASN A 21 -7.70 -2.54 6.51
C ASN A 21 -6.38 -1.77 6.35
N ILE A 22 -5.30 -2.47 5.99
CA ILE A 22 -4.00 -1.86 5.68
C ILE A 22 -4.11 -0.96 4.45
N GLN A 23 -4.72 -1.46 3.36
CA GLN A 23 -4.91 -0.69 2.13
C GLN A 23 -5.70 0.61 2.38
N ARG A 24 -6.80 0.53 3.16
CA ARG A 24 -7.60 1.71 3.54
C ARG A 24 -6.80 2.70 4.38
N SER A 25 -5.96 2.20 5.29
CA SER A 25 -5.10 3.03 6.13
C SER A 25 -4.03 3.75 5.30
N LEU A 26 -3.39 3.06 4.35
CA LEU A 26 -2.41 3.62 3.43
C LEU A 26 -3.01 4.72 2.54
N LYS A 27 -4.24 4.53 2.03
CA LYS A 27 -4.96 5.56 1.26
C LYS A 27 -5.25 6.85 2.06
N LYS A 28 -5.26 6.79 3.40
CA LYS A 28 -5.46 7.98 4.25
C LYS A 28 -4.17 8.76 4.47
N VAL A 29 -3.01 8.20 4.14
CA VAL A 29 -1.72 8.88 4.30
C VAL A 29 -1.62 9.99 3.26
N LYS A 30 -1.26 11.20 3.71
CA LYS A 30 -1.06 12.35 2.81
C LYS A 30 0.05 12.04 1.81
N GLY A 31 -0.21 12.30 0.53
CA GLY A 31 0.75 12.05 -0.56
C GLY A 31 0.57 10.71 -1.27
N VAL A 32 -0.18 9.76 -0.68
CA VAL A 32 -0.52 8.51 -1.36
C VAL A 32 -1.62 8.77 -2.38
N LYS A 33 -1.33 8.49 -3.65
CA LYS A 33 -2.33 8.51 -4.74
C LYS A 33 -3.03 7.16 -4.86
N GLU A 34 -2.27 6.08 -4.74
CA GLU A 34 -2.80 4.73 -4.85
C GLU A 34 -2.14 3.79 -3.83
N ALA A 35 -2.92 2.88 -3.28
CA ALA A 35 -2.40 1.80 -2.45
C ALA A 35 -3.16 0.51 -2.80
N ASN A 36 -2.40 -0.54 -3.03
CA ASN A 36 -2.87 -1.87 -3.36
C ASN A 36 -2.15 -2.88 -2.46
N VAL A 37 -2.89 -3.82 -1.89
CA VAL A 37 -2.33 -4.80 -0.95
C VAL A 37 -2.81 -6.17 -1.39
N ASN A 38 -1.85 -7.06 -1.65
CA ASN A 38 -2.09 -8.41 -2.07
C ASN A 38 -1.67 -9.38 -0.96
N PHE A 39 -2.67 -9.99 -0.30
CA PHE A 39 -2.44 -10.99 0.73
C PHE A 39 -1.98 -12.34 0.16
N ALA A 40 -2.28 -12.64 -1.11
CA ALA A 40 -1.84 -13.88 -1.75
C ALA A 40 -0.34 -13.87 -2.04
N THR A 41 0.24 -12.69 -2.33
CA THR A 41 1.68 -12.52 -2.57
C THR A 41 2.40 -11.85 -1.41
N GLU A 42 1.71 -11.59 -0.29
CA GLU A 42 2.26 -10.92 0.89
C GLU A 42 2.98 -9.59 0.57
N GLN A 43 2.40 -8.79 -0.34
CA GLN A 43 3.01 -7.56 -0.84
C GLN A 43 2.03 -6.38 -0.82
N ALA A 44 2.55 -5.21 -0.49
CA ALA A 44 1.83 -3.95 -0.57
C ALA A 44 2.52 -3.01 -1.57
N SER A 45 1.79 -2.60 -2.60
CA SER A 45 2.22 -1.63 -3.60
C SER A 45 1.59 -0.27 -3.28
N VAL A 46 2.42 0.76 -3.14
CA VAL A 46 1.97 2.12 -2.82
C VAL A 46 2.55 3.09 -3.85
N SER A 47 1.67 3.86 -4.47
CA SER A 47 2.00 4.94 -5.39
C SER A 47 1.79 6.25 -4.66
N PHE A 48 2.86 7.02 -4.48
CA PHE A 48 2.80 8.29 -3.78
C PHE A 48 3.61 9.36 -4.51
N ASP A 49 3.17 10.60 -4.33
CA ASP A 49 3.86 11.76 -4.86
C ASP A 49 4.96 12.18 -3.88
N HIS A 50 6.21 12.20 -4.33
CA HIS A 50 7.36 12.55 -3.49
C HIS A 50 7.66 14.07 -3.51
N GLU A 51 6.79 14.90 -4.08
CA GLU A 51 6.99 16.35 -4.10
C GLU A 51 6.18 17.01 -2.97
N LYS A 52 6.73 16.98 -1.75
CA LYS A 52 6.42 17.98 -0.74
C LYS A 52 7.60 18.27 0.18
#